data_AF-A0A9D0XS16-F1
#
_entry.id   AF-A0A9D0XS16-F1
#
_cell.length_a   1.000
_cell.length_b   1.000
_cell.length_c   1.000
_cell.angle_alpha   90.00
_cell.angle_beta   90.00
_cell.angle_gamma   90.00
#
_symmetry.space_group_name_H-M   'P 1'
#
loop_
_entity.id
_entity.type
_entity.pdbx_description
1 polymer ?
#
loop_
_entity_poly.entity_id
_entity_poly.type
_entity_poly.pdbx_seq_one_letter_code
_entity_poly.pdbx_strand_id
1 'polypeptide(L)'
;MRRLRIVLLFALLLALIPAPALAFGGRVPDGQVVFGEDFTLAAGEILDGDLVVFGGDVTLEEGSEVNGDVVVWGGTVDVNGTVDGNLAALGGDVHLGASALITGDLVTMGGEIQREEGARVEGQEVTGVGRGWAFPVIIPLPGGARRIPIPSGPYTHWNGLPGLLLHLLLRGIRLVLLVFLMAGLSGLVVVLWPQPAARVGETALQALLPSLGVGLLTVVVAGVVVLGLIASLCLSPLALLVILAAGVAGLFGWTALGILVGERVVPALTSRPVSPFWSAALGGALLIFITELLDLIPCVGWIGGFLVTCVGVGAVVLTRFGTVAYPVAVTETPG
;
A
#
# COMPACT_ATOMS: atom_id res chain seq x y z
N MET A 1 -35.86 4.57 4.10
CA MET A 1 -35.16 5.51 3.18
C MET A 1 -33.90 6.14 3.76
N ARG A 2 -33.89 6.64 5.01
CA ARG A 2 -32.68 7.26 5.62
C ARG A 2 -31.47 6.31 5.75
N ARG A 3 -31.72 5.04 6.07
CA ARG A 3 -30.68 3.98 6.17
C ARG A 3 -30.12 3.56 4.80
N LEU A 4 -30.96 3.53 3.77
CA LEU A 4 -30.56 3.21 2.39
C LEU A 4 -29.67 4.31 1.79
N ARG A 5 -29.96 5.58 2.10
CA ARG A 5 -29.12 6.72 1.68
C ARG A 5 -27.72 6.69 2.29
N ILE A 6 -27.58 6.21 3.53
CA ILE A 6 -26.27 6.08 4.19
C ILE A 6 -25.45 4.97 3.53
N VAL A 7 -26.08 3.82 3.24
CA VAL A 7 -25.42 2.72 2.51
C VAL A 7 -25.01 3.15 1.11
N LEU A 8 -25.85 3.89 0.39
CA LEU A 8 -25.53 4.41 -0.95
C LEU A 8 -24.43 5.47 -0.93
N LEU A 9 -24.44 6.40 0.04
CA LEU A 9 -23.37 7.40 0.21
C LEU A 9 -22.04 6.75 0.58
N PHE A 10 -22.05 5.68 1.37
CA PHE A 10 -20.84 4.94 1.72
C PHE A 10 -20.36 4.01 0.60
N ALA A 11 -21.25 3.41 -0.17
CA ALA A 11 -20.89 2.66 -1.39
C ALA A 11 -20.30 3.60 -2.45
N LEU A 12 -20.82 4.83 -2.56
CA LEU A 12 -20.22 5.89 -3.36
C LEU A 12 -18.84 6.29 -2.81
N LEU A 13 -18.67 6.38 -1.49
CA LEU A 13 -17.39 6.66 -0.84
C LEU A 13 -16.36 5.53 -1.02
N LEU A 14 -16.81 4.27 -1.04
CA LEU A 14 -16.00 3.09 -1.35
C LEU A 14 -15.65 3.03 -2.85
N ALA A 15 -16.55 3.48 -3.72
CA ALA A 15 -16.27 3.66 -5.15
C ALA A 15 -15.34 4.87 -5.42
N LEU A 16 -15.20 5.78 -4.45
CA LEU A 16 -14.21 6.86 -4.42
C LEU A 16 -12.86 6.43 -3.81
N ILE A 17 -12.69 5.16 -3.41
CA ILE A 17 -11.33 4.61 -3.27
C ILE A 17 -10.70 4.80 -4.65
N PRO A 18 -9.57 5.50 -4.78
CA PRO A 18 -8.92 5.63 -6.08
C PRO A 18 -8.59 4.21 -6.52
N ALA A 19 -9.32 3.73 -7.54
CA ALA A 19 -8.74 2.80 -8.49
C ALA A 19 -7.40 3.43 -8.89
N PRO A 20 -6.30 2.66 -9.01
CA PRO A 20 -5.06 3.21 -9.53
C PRO A 20 -5.42 4.00 -10.78
N ALA A 21 -5.05 5.28 -10.78
CA ALA A 21 -5.46 6.26 -11.78
C ALA A 21 -5.35 5.65 -13.18
N LEU A 22 -6.47 5.19 -13.72
CA LEU A 22 -6.54 4.71 -15.09
C LEU A 22 -6.75 5.94 -15.95
N ALA A 23 -5.69 6.31 -16.66
CA ALA A 23 -5.67 7.16 -17.84
C ALA A 23 -6.30 8.55 -17.66
N PHE A 24 -5.56 9.45 -17.02
CA PHE A 24 -5.75 10.89 -17.25
C PHE A 24 -4.53 11.43 -17.98
N GLY A 25 -4.46 11.17 -19.29
CA GLY A 25 -3.64 11.95 -20.22
C GLY A 25 -4.26 13.34 -20.39
N GLY A 26 -4.21 14.14 -19.33
CA GLY A 26 -4.70 15.50 -19.33
C GLY A 26 -3.68 16.37 -20.04
N ARG A 27 -3.95 16.74 -21.29
CA ARG A 27 -3.26 17.86 -21.94
C ARG A 27 -3.59 19.12 -21.14
N VAL A 28 -2.57 19.66 -20.48
CA VAL A 28 -2.63 21.00 -19.88
C VAL A 28 -2.61 21.98 -21.08
N PRO A 29 -3.31 23.13 -21.01
CA PRO A 29 -3.10 24.17 -22.02
C PRO A 29 -1.61 24.50 -22.00
N ASP A 30 -0.92 24.19 -23.10
CA ASP A 30 0.52 24.33 -23.27
C ASP A 30 1.35 23.42 -22.33
N GLY A 31 1.02 22.13 -22.22
CA GLY A 31 1.86 21.16 -21.50
C GLY A 31 1.27 19.74 -21.44
N GLN A 32 2.10 18.76 -21.07
CA GLN A 32 1.70 17.36 -21.02
C GLN A 32 2.15 16.68 -19.71
N VAL A 33 1.20 15.99 -19.06
CA VAL A 33 1.48 15.18 -17.88
C VAL A 33 1.17 13.71 -18.18
N VAL A 34 2.13 12.83 -17.92
CA VAL A 34 2.06 11.37 -18.17
C VAL A 34 2.28 10.61 -16.87
N PHE A 35 1.47 9.57 -16.63
CA PHE A 35 1.52 8.76 -15.41
C PHE A 35 1.64 7.27 -15.75
N GLY A 36 2.75 6.66 -15.36
CA GLY A 36 3.01 5.22 -15.44
C GLY A 36 3.16 4.68 -16.85
N GLU A 37 3.29 5.55 -17.85
CA GLU A 37 3.48 5.22 -19.26
C GLU A 37 4.74 5.91 -19.78
N ASP A 38 5.38 5.30 -20.77
CA ASP A 38 6.53 5.88 -21.45
C ASP A 38 6.08 6.98 -22.40
N PHE A 39 6.89 8.03 -22.52
CA PHE A 39 6.62 9.17 -23.39
C PHE A 39 7.73 9.34 -24.43
N THR A 40 7.35 9.35 -25.71
CA THR A 40 8.27 9.64 -26.81
C THR A 40 7.81 10.87 -27.55
N LEU A 41 8.69 11.88 -27.65
CA LEU A 41 8.50 13.01 -28.55
C LEU A 41 9.20 12.70 -29.87
N ALA A 42 8.43 12.60 -30.95
CA ALA A 42 8.94 12.11 -32.22
C ALA A 42 9.87 13.11 -32.90
N ALA A 43 10.70 12.62 -33.83
CA ALA A 43 11.65 13.45 -34.55
C ALA A 43 10.96 14.64 -35.26
N GLY A 44 11.43 15.86 -34.98
CA GLY A 44 10.86 17.10 -35.53
C GLY A 44 9.54 17.55 -34.90
N GLU A 45 9.03 16.86 -33.89
CA GLU A 45 7.85 17.26 -33.13
C GLU A 45 8.21 18.34 -32.10
N ILE A 46 7.35 19.34 -31.98
CA ILE A 46 7.50 20.43 -31.02
C ILE A 46 6.41 20.28 -29.97
N LEU A 47 6.82 20.16 -28.71
CA LEU A 47 5.93 20.23 -27.56
C LEU A 47 6.00 21.63 -26.97
N ASP A 48 4.92 22.40 -27.18
CA ASP A 48 4.80 23.73 -26.57
C ASP A 48 4.38 23.61 -25.10
N GLY A 49 5.38 23.77 -24.21
CA GLY A 49 5.25 23.88 -22.77
C GLY A 49 5.81 22.73 -21.94
N ASP A 50 5.35 22.58 -20.69
CA ASP A 50 6.02 21.70 -19.72
C ASP A 50 5.67 20.21 -19.92
N LEU A 51 6.67 19.34 -19.81
CA LEU A 51 6.50 17.89 -19.83
C LEU A 51 6.77 17.30 -18.44
N VAL A 52 5.78 16.65 -17.85
CA VAL A 52 5.92 15.98 -16.55
C VAL A 52 5.57 14.51 -16.67
N VAL A 53 6.52 13.62 -16.37
CA VAL A 53 6.35 12.16 -16.46
C VAL A 53 6.61 11.50 -15.10
N PHE A 54 5.63 10.76 -14.61
CA PHE A 54 5.72 10.02 -13.35
C PHE A 54 5.74 8.51 -13.60
N GLY A 55 6.88 7.87 -13.37
CA GLY A 55 7.03 6.41 -13.35
C GLY A 55 7.04 5.76 -14.73
N GLY A 56 7.50 6.48 -15.75
CA GLY A 56 7.72 5.98 -17.12
C GLY A 56 8.97 6.61 -17.73
N ASP A 57 9.49 6.00 -18.79
CA ASP A 57 10.69 6.47 -19.48
C ASP A 57 10.36 7.59 -20.47
N VAL A 58 11.31 8.50 -20.69
CA VAL A 58 11.16 9.61 -21.64
C VAL A 58 12.20 9.51 -22.74
N THR A 59 11.77 9.62 -23.99
CA THR A 59 12.64 9.66 -25.16
C THR A 59 12.33 10.90 -25.99
N LEU A 60 13.30 11.79 -26.14
CA LEU A 60 13.22 12.94 -27.05
C LEU A 60 14.07 12.61 -28.28
N GLU A 61 13.43 12.33 -29.42
CA GLU A 61 14.11 11.93 -30.65
C GLU A 61 14.87 13.10 -31.30
N GLU A 62 15.69 12.80 -32.30
CA GLU A 62 16.49 13.81 -33.00
C GLU A 62 15.63 14.91 -33.62
N GLY A 63 15.99 16.17 -33.36
CA GLY A 63 15.26 17.34 -33.85
C GLY A 63 13.90 17.57 -33.21
N SER A 64 13.52 16.79 -32.17
CA SER A 64 12.39 17.12 -31.31
C SER A 64 12.71 18.33 -30.43
N GLU A 65 11.71 19.13 -30.07
CA GLU A 65 11.89 20.34 -29.27
C GLU A 65 10.80 20.44 -28.18
N VAL A 66 11.22 20.63 -26.94
CA VAL A 66 10.33 20.93 -25.81
C VAL A 66 10.51 22.39 -25.42
N ASN A 67 9.49 23.21 -25.65
CA ASN A 67 9.48 24.64 -25.29
C ASN A 67 9.01 24.84 -23.84
N GLY A 68 9.71 24.26 -22.88
CA GLY A 68 9.34 24.29 -21.47
C GLY A 68 10.22 23.40 -20.59
N ASP A 69 9.82 23.23 -19.33
CA ASP A 69 10.54 22.40 -18.38
C ASP A 69 10.17 20.92 -18.54
N VAL A 70 11.18 20.04 -18.45
CA VAL A 70 11.00 18.59 -18.46
C VAL A 70 11.28 18.02 -17.08
N VAL A 71 10.28 17.38 -16.47
CA VAL A 71 10.40 16.75 -15.16
C VAL A 71 10.05 15.27 -15.27
N VAL A 72 11.01 14.41 -14.95
CA VAL A 72 10.85 12.96 -14.99
C VAL A 72 11.11 12.38 -13.61
N TRP A 73 10.16 11.60 -13.10
CA TRP A 73 10.25 10.97 -11.79
C TRP A 73 10.18 9.44 -11.90
N GLY A 74 11.26 8.75 -11.53
CA GLY A 74 11.31 7.29 -11.44
C GLY A 74 11.43 6.56 -12.77
N GLY A 75 11.97 7.21 -13.81
CA GLY A 75 12.22 6.64 -15.14
C GLY A 75 13.50 7.19 -15.77
N THR A 76 13.94 6.55 -16.85
CA THR A 76 15.13 6.91 -17.63
C THR A 76 14.79 8.01 -18.64
N VAL A 77 15.71 8.95 -18.85
CA VAL A 77 15.54 10.03 -19.84
C VAL A 77 16.60 9.90 -20.92
N ASP A 78 16.18 9.71 -22.17
CA ASP A 78 17.05 9.72 -23.36
C ASP A 78 16.76 10.99 -24.18
N VAL A 79 17.76 11.85 -24.34
CA VAL A 79 17.63 13.14 -25.02
C VAL A 79 18.51 13.15 -26.26
N ASN A 80 17.89 13.19 -27.43
CA ASN A 80 18.52 13.47 -28.73
C ASN A 80 17.97 14.77 -29.38
N GLY A 81 17.00 15.42 -28.74
CA GLY A 81 16.42 16.69 -29.17
C GLY A 81 16.89 17.89 -28.36
N THR A 82 16.10 18.96 -28.42
CA THR A 82 16.31 20.22 -27.68
C THR A 82 15.28 20.35 -26.55
N VAL A 83 15.74 20.73 -25.37
CA VAL A 83 14.91 21.17 -24.25
C VAL A 83 15.18 22.66 -24.03
N ASP A 84 14.22 23.51 -24.42
CA ASP A 84 14.29 24.96 -24.19
C ASP A 84 13.78 25.33 -22.79
N GLY A 85 14.48 24.81 -21.78
CA GLY A 85 14.09 24.91 -20.38
C GLY A 85 14.98 24.04 -19.48
N ASN A 86 14.49 23.76 -18.27
CA ASN A 86 15.22 22.93 -17.31
C ASN A 86 14.86 21.45 -17.49
N LEU A 87 15.84 20.57 -17.29
CA LEU A 87 15.63 19.12 -17.24
C LEU A 87 15.89 18.62 -15.82
N ALA A 88 14.85 18.11 -15.16
CA ALA A 88 14.94 17.49 -13.84
C ALA A 88 14.61 16.00 -13.92
N ALA A 89 15.61 15.14 -13.68
CA ALA A 89 15.44 13.70 -13.60
C ALA A 89 15.65 13.20 -12.16
N LEU A 90 14.60 12.61 -11.59
CA LEU A 90 14.53 12.19 -10.20
C LEU A 90 14.38 10.67 -10.12
N GLY A 91 15.43 9.95 -9.76
CA GLY A 91 15.40 8.51 -9.48
C GLY A 91 15.58 7.59 -10.69
N GLY A 92 16.14 8.11 -11.80
CA GLY A 92 16.54 7.34 -12.98
C GLY A 92 17.73 7.96 -13.70
N ASP A 93 18.26 7.26 -14.70
CA ASP A 93 19.45 7.67 -15.46
C ASP A 93 19.09 8.66 -16.58
N VAL A 94 20.04 9.52 -16.94
CA VAL A 94 19.91 10.48 -18.04
C VAL A 94 20.96 10.19 -19.10
N HIS A 95 20.53 9.91 -20.32
CA HIS A 95 21.38 9.75 -21.49
C HIS A 95 21.21 10.99 -22.38
N LEU A 96 22.31 11.69 -22.62
CA LEU A 96 22.37 12.83 -23.53
C LEU A 96 23.12 12.40 -24.78
N GLY A 97 22.39 12.20 -25.88
CA GLY A 97 22.97 11.84 -27.17
C GLY A 97 23.69 13.01 -27.85
N ALA A 98 24.41 12.75 -28.93
CA ALA A 98 25.27 13.74 -29.58
C ALA A 98 24.57 15.05 -30.02
N SER A 99 23.26 15.00 -30.30
CA SER A 99 22.45 16.16 -30.70
C SER A 99 21.71 16.84 -29.53
N ALA A 100 21.87 16.35 -28.30
CA ALA A 100 21.17 16.87 -27.13
C ALA A 100 21.56 18.33 -26.83
N LEU A 101 20.57 19.21 -26.70
CA LEU A 101 20.75 20.58 -26.24
C LEU A 101 19.76 20.91 -25.12
N ILE A 102 20.28 21.28 -23.95
CA ILE A 102 19.48 21.78 -22.82
C ILE A 102 19.90 23.23 -22.58
N THR A 103 19.00 24.19 -22.81
CA THR A 103 19.30 25.62 -22.62
C THR A 103 19.29 26.03 -21.14
N GLY A 104 18.50 25.35 -20.31
CA GLY A 104 18.42 25.58 -18.86
C GLY A 104 19.30 24.67 -18.02
N ASP A 105 18.92 24.50 -16.76
CA ASP A 105 19.64 23.69 -15.78
C ASP A 105 19.34 22.19 -15.95
N LEU A 106 20.36 21.36 -15.71
CA LEU A 106 20.22 19.90 -15.63
C LEU A 106 20.35 19.45 -14.18
N VAL A 107 19.26 18.97 -13.60
CA VAL A 107 19.22 18.47 -12.22
C VAL A 107 19.00 16.97 -12.23
N THR A 108 19.93 16.22 -11.65
CA THR A 108 19.80 14.76 -11.49
C THR A 108 19.90 14.33 -10.04
N MET A 109 18.91 13.55 -9.60
CA MET A 109 18.82 13.02 -8.24
C MET A 109 18.78 11.50 -8.27
N GLY A 110 19.82 10.84 -7.78
CA GLY A 110 19.82 9.37 -7.60
C GLY A 110 20.11 8.51 -8.84
N GLY A 111 20.42 9.09 -9.99
CA GLY A 111 20.84 8.39 -11.23
C GLY A 111 22.25 8.78 -11.71
N GLU A 112 22.65 8.24 -12.87
CA GLU A 112 23.86 8.61 -13.62
C GLU A 112 23.52 9.48 -14.82
N ILE A 113 24.43 10.38 -15.21
CA ILE A 113 24.39 11.07 -16.49
C ILE A 113 25.42 10.44 -17.41
N GLN A 114 24.97 9.92 -18.55
CA GLN A 114 25.83 9.51 -19.65
C GLN A 114 25.72 10.54 -20.75
N ARG A 115 26.85 11.13 -21.14
CA ARG A 115 26.90 12.20 -22.13
C ARG A 115 27.76 11.77 -23.32
N GLU A 116 27.18 11.82 -24.50
CA GLU A 116 27.90 11.61 -25.76
C GLU A 116 28.64 12.86 -26.23
N GLU A 117 29.60 12.66 -27.13
CA GLU A 117 30.37 13.75 -27.73
C GLU A 117 29.47 14.59 -28.65
N GLY A 118 29.13 15.80 -28.22
CA GLY A 118 28.26 16.72 -28.95
C GLY A 118 27.15 17.33 -28.11
N ALA A 119 26.72 16.62 -27.06
CA ALA A 119 25.69 17.07 -26.12
C ALA A 119 26.10 18.34 -25.37
N ARG A 120 25.16 19.29 -25.25
CA ARG A 120 25.38 20.60 -24.61
C ARG A 120 24.32 20.86 -23.55
N VAL A 121 24.79 21.34 -22.40
CA VAL A 121 23.94 21.90 -21.32
C VAL A 121 24.48 23.30 -21.09
N GLU A 122 23.65 24.31 -21.34
CA GLU A 122 24.05 25.72 -21.24
C GLU A 122 23.92 26.26 -19.81
N GLY A 123 22.99 25.72 -19.02
CA GLY A 123 22.80 26.05 -17.61
C GLY A 123 23.72 25.29 -16.64
N GLN A 124 23.33 25.29 -15.36
CA GLN A 124 24.05 24.59 -14.31
C GLN A 124 23.72 23.10 -14.29
N GLU A 125 24.75 22.27 -14.13
CA GLU A 125 24.59 20.84 -13.93
C GLU A 125 24.68 20.51 -12.43
N VAL A 126 23.56 20.15 -11.83
CA VAL A 126 23.46 19.75 -10.42
C VAL A 126 23.27 18.24 -10.35
N THR A 127 24.36 17.53 -10.11
CA THR A 127 24.37 16.06 -10.02
C THR A 127 24.47 15.60 -8.58
N GLY A 128 23.97 14.39 -8.32
CA GLY A 128 24.27 13.68 -7.07
C GLY A 128 23.56 14.21 -5.84
N VAL A 129 22.46 14.95 -5.99
CA VAL A 129 21.53 15.17 -4.88
C VAL A 129 21.03 13.76 -4.48
N GLY A 130 21.47 13.23 -3.34
CA GLY A 130 21.23 11.83 -2.94
C GLY A 130 22.34 10.80 -3.25
N ARG A 131 23.36 11.11 -4.08
CA ARG A 131 24.60 10.30 -4.14
C ARG A 131 25.47 10.66 -2.94
N GLY A 132 25.18 10.02 -1.81
CA GLY A 132 26.10 9.84 -0.69
C GLY A 132 26.80 11.10 -0.17
N TRP A 133 26.26 11.68 0.91
CA TRP A 133 27.14 12.20 1.95
C TRP A 133 27.99 11.04 2.49
N ALA A 134 29.14 10.80 1.84
CA ALA A 134 30.15 9.87 2.31
C ALA A 134 30.91 10.57 3.43
N PHE A 135 30.46 10.39 4.68
CA PHE A 135 31.29 10.73 5.83
C PHE A 135 32.46 9.72 5.86
N PRO A 136 33.73 10.15 5.69
CA PRO A 136 34.84 9.26 5.98
C PRO A 136 34.83 9.00 7.49
N VAL A 137 34.42 7.80 7.90
CA VAL A 137 34.61 7.36 9.28
C VAL A 137 36.11 7.11 9.47
N ILE A 138 36.80 8.11 10.01
CA ILE A 138 38.21 7.98 10.40
C ILE A 138 38.23 7.33 11.78
N ILE A 139 38.55 6.04 11.85
CA ILE A 139 38.85 5.37 13.13
C ILE A 139 40.34 5.59 13.41
N PRO A 140 40.72 6.36 14.44
CA PRO A 140 42.12 6.50 14.82
C PRO A 140 42.61 5.19 15.43
N LEU A 141 43.29 4.35 14.65
CA LEU A 141 44.12 3.27 15.18
C LEU A 141 45.53 3.81 15.46
N PRO A 142 46.21 3.33 16.52
CA PRO A 142 47.62 3.62 16.73
C PRO A 142 48.42 2.98 15.58
N GLY A 143 48.90 3.79 14.63
CA GLY A 143 49.67 3.32 13.47
C GLY A 143 49.32 3.92 12.11
N GLY A 144 48.35 4.83 12.01
CA GLY A 144 48.03 5.57 10.78
C GLY A 144 46.64 5.27 10.22
N ALA A 145 45.96 6.31 9.72
CA ALA A 145 44.60 6.22 9.21
C ALA A 145 44.57 5.47 7.87
N ARG A 146 44.15 4.20 7.89
CA ARG A 146 43.93 3.42 6.67
C ARG A 146 42.53 3.73 6.14
N ARG A 147 42.43 4.42 5.01
CA ARG A 147 41.15 4.63 4.30
C ARG A 147 40.71 3.29 3.71
N ILE A 148 39.56 2.76 4.14
CA ILE A 148 38.94 1.59 3.51
C ILE A 148 37.91 2.14 2.51
N PRO A 149 38.09 1.96 1.19
CA PRO A 149 37.05 2.26 0.23
C PRO A 149 35.92 1.24 0.40
N ILE A 150 34.72 1.71 0.72
CA ILE A 150 33.52 0.86 0.77
C ILE A 150 32.94 0.85 -0.66
N PRO A 151 32.80 -0.30 -1.32
CA PRO A 151 32.17 -0.36 -2.63
C PRO A 151 30.69 0.01 -2.49
N SER A 152 30.27 1.13 -3.08
CA SER A 152 28.85 1.46 -3.23
C SER A 152 28.25 0.54 -4.29
N GLY A 153 27.58 -0.53 -3.86
CA GLY A 153 26.85 -1.42 -4.75
C GLY A 153 25.64 -0.74 -5.41
N PRO A 154 25.13 -1.30 -6.53
CA PRO A 154 24.04 -0.72 -7.31
C PRO A 154 22.71 -1.04 -6.62
N TYR A 155 22.22 -0.12 -5.79
CA TYR A 155 20.86 -0.18 -5.27
C TYR A 155 20.20 1.19 -5.43
N THR A 156 19.44 1.31 -6.52
CA THR A 156 18.31 2.22 -6.72
C THR A 156 17.32 2.08 -5.57
N HIS A 157 17.27 3.02 -4.62
CA HIS A 157 16.06 3.55 -3.96
C HIS A 157 16.41 4.34 -2.69
N TRP A 158 15.55 5.30 -2.38
CA TRP A 158 15.38 6.15 -1.20
C TRP A 158 15.74 5.58 0.20
N ASN A 159 16.96 5.09 0.40
CA ASN A 159 17.43 4.40 1.61
C ASN A 159 18.27 5.30 2.54
N GLY A 160 18.04 6.61 2.50
CA GLY A 160 18.55 7.52 3.52
C GLY A 160 17.65 7.56 4.75
N LEU A 161 18.16 8.11 5.86
CA LEU A 161 17.35 8.49 7.04
C LEU A 161 16.02 9.21 6.67
N PRO A 162 15.98 10.14 5.70
CA PRO A 162 14.74 10.79 5.28
C PRO A 162 13.76 9.85 4.56
N GLY A 163 14.26 8.92 3.74
CA GLY A 163 13.42 7.94 3.03
C GLY A 163 12.88 6.87 3.98
N LEU A 164 13.69 6.40 4.93
CA LEU A 164 13.22 5.55 6.03
C LEU A 164 12.18 6.27 6.89
N LEU A 165 12.40 7.55 7.22
CA LEU A 165 11.44 8.36 7.98
C LEU A 165 10.12 8.54 7.20
N LEU A 166 10.20 8.82 5.89
CA LEU A 166 9.03 8.96 5.04
C LEU A 166 8.29 7.63 4.86
N HIS A 167 8.99 6.52 4.66
CA HIS A 167 8.39 5.19 4.60
C HIS A 167 7.74 4.81 5.93
N LEU A 168 8.37 5.09 7.07
CA LEU A 168 7.79 4.90 8.40
C LEU A 168 6.57 5.80 8.62
N LEU A 169 6.63 7.05 8.17
CA LEU A 169 5.54 8.01 8.26
C LEU A 169 4.36 7.57 7.40
N LEU A 170 4.57 7.25 6.12
CA LEU A 170 3.54 6.77 5.20
C LEU A 170 2.97 5.43 5.64
N ARG A 171 3.81 4.51 6.15
CA ARG A 171 3.34 3.26 6.76
C ARG A 171 2.48 3.55 7.98
N GLY A 172 2.89 4.48 8.85
CA GLY A 172 2.11 4.93 10.00
C GLY A 172 0.77 5.55 9.59
N ILE A 173 0.76 6.46 8.62
CA ILE A 173 -0.45 7.10 8.09
C ILE A 173 -1.38 6.05 7.48
N ARG A 174 -0.85 5.12 6.67
CA ARG A 174 -1.62 4.01 6.08
C ARG A 174 -2.23 3.13 7.17
N LEU A 175 -1.46 2.79 8.21
CA LEU A 175 -1.95 2.01 9.36
C LEU A 175 -3.08 2.73 10.08
N VAL A 176 -2.89 4.01 10.41
CA VAL A 176 -3.91 4.82 11.07
C VAL A 176 -5.17 4.90 10.21
N LEU A 177 -5.04 5.18 8.91
CA LEU A 177 -6.18 5.24 7.99
C LEU A 177 -6.93 3.89 7.91
N LEU A 178 -6.21 2.78 7.80
CA LEU A 178 -6.79 1.43 7.75
C LEU A 178 -7.50 1.08 9.06
N VAL A 179 -6.89 1.40 10.20
CA VAL A 179 -7.48 1.22 11.53
C VAL A 179 -8.77 2.03 11.66
N PHE A 180 -8.78 3.30 11.28
CA PHE A 180 -9.98 4.14 11.31
C PHE A 180 -11.08 3.63 10.38
N LEU A 181 -10.72 3.20 9.17
CA LEU A 181 -11.66 2.62 8.21
C LEU A 181 -12.29 1.33 8.76
N MET A 182 -11.48 0.41 9.28
CA MET A 182 -11.93 -0.87 9.82
C MET A 182 -12.71 -0.71 11.12
N ALA A 183 -12.34 0.25 11.98
CA ALA A 183 -13.10 0.61 13.17
C ALA A 183 -14.47 1.19 12.81
N GLY A 184 -14.54 2.03 11.78
CA GLY A 184 -15.79 2.55 11.23
C GLY A 184 -16.67 1.44 10.65
N LEU A 185 -16.07 0.51 9.90
CA LEU A 185 -16.76 -0.64 9.32
C LEU A 185 -17.29 -1.59 10.41
N SER A 186 -16.47 -1.86 11.44
CA SER A 186 -16.83 -2.64 12.63
C SER A 186 -18.02 -2.04 13.36
N GLY A 187 -17.95 -0.73 13.65
CA GLY A 187 -19.04 -0.02 14.30
C GLY A 187 -20.31 -0.01 13.47
N LEU A 188 -20.20 0.10 12.14
CA LEU A 188 -21.36 0.04 11.24
C LEU A 188 -22.02 -1.35 11.26
N VAL A 189 -21.22 -2.42 11.23
CA VAL A 189 -21.71 -3.81 11.34
C VAL A 189 -22.45 -4.02 12.66
N VAL A 190 -21.91 -3.52 13.78
CA VAL A 190 -22.56 -3.62 15.11
C VAL A 190 -23.87 -2.84 15.17
N VAL A 191 -23.94 -1.65 14.56
CA VAL A 191 -25.18 -0.86 14.50
C VAL A 191 -26.24 -1.56 13.65
N LEU A 192 -25.83 -2.29 12.61
CA LEU A 192 -26.74 -2.98 11.70
C LEU A 192 -27.21 -4.33 12.25
N TRP A 193 -26.34 -5.07 12.95
CA TRP A 193 -26.59 -6.41 13.50
C TRP A 193 -25.82 -6.67 14.81
N PRO A 194 -26.28 -6.13 15.96
CA PRO A 194 -25.55 -6.22 17.23
C PRO A 194 -25.59 -7.63 17.86
N GLN A 195 -26.74 -8.32 17.80
CA GLN A 195 -26.89 -9.64 18.43
C GLN A 195 -26.11 -10.75 17.70
N PRO A 196 -26.08 -10.80 16.36
CA PRO A 196 -25.27 -11.78 15.64
C PRO A 196 -23.76 -11.63 15.90
N ALA A 197 -23.24 -10.40 15.97
CA ALA A 197 -21.82 -10.14 16.21
C ALA A 197 -21.35 -10.64 17.59
N ALA A 198 -22.15 -10.42 18.64
CA ALA A 198 -21.83 -10.91 19.99
C ALA A 198 -21.77 -12.44 20.05
N ARG A 199 -22.73 -13.14 19.44
CA ARG A 199 -22.81 -14.61 19.43
C ARG A 199 -21.62 -15.26 18.70
N VAL A 200 -21.18 -14.64 17.60
CA VAL A 200 -19.98 -15.08 16.87
C VAL A 200 -18.74 -14.96 17.76
N GLY A 201 -18.61 -13.85 18.50
CA GLY A 201 -17.48 -13.62 19.39
C GLY A 201 -17.42 -14.64 20.52
N GLU A 202 -18.53 -14.85 21.22
CA GLU A 202 -18.62 -15.84 22.29
C GLU A 202 -18.24 -17.25 21.81
N THR A 203 -18.73 -17.65 20.62
CA THR A 203 -18.41 -18.95 20.02
C THR A 203 -16.93 -19.08 19.67
N ALA A 204 -16.29 -18.01 19.19
CA ALA A 204 -14.87 -18.01 18.84
C ALA A 204 -13.96 -18.30 20.05
N LEU A 205 -14.34 -17.83 21.24
CA LEU A 205 -13.59 -18.08 22.47
C LEU A 205 -13.95 -19.42 23.13
N GLN A 206 -15.24 -19.76 23.20
CA GLN A 206 -15.71 -20.97 23.88
C GLN A 206 -15.38 -22.25 23.10
N ALA A 207 -15.39 -22.17 21.78
CA ALA A 207 -15.10 -23.29 20.89
C ALA A 207 -13.88 -22.99 20.01
N LEU A 208 -12.75 -22.65 20.61
CA LEU A 208 -11.54 -22.27 19.89
C LEU A 208 -11.02 -23.40 18.98
N LEU A 209 -10.92 -24.64 19.49
CA LEU A 209 -10.48 -25.80 18.71
C LEU A 209 -11.44 -26.12 17.53
N PRO A 210 -12.76 -26.23 17.75
CA PRO A 210 -13.72 -26.42 16.65
C PRO A 210 -13.73 -25.27 15.63
N SER A 211 -13.67 -24.02 16.11
CA SER A 211 -13.66 -22.84 15.24
C SER A 211 -12.40 -22.78 14.38
N LEU A 212 -11.23 -23.10 14.96
CA LEU A 212 -9.98 -23.16 14.20
C LEU A 212 -10.02 -24.27 13.14
N GLY A 213 -10.52 -25.46 13.50
CA GLY A 213 -10.65 -26.58 12.57
C GLY A 213 -11.60 -26.28 11.40
N VAL A 214 -12.79 -25.77 11.69
CA VAL A 214 -13.78 -25.38 10.66
C VAL A 214 -13.26 -24.19 9.85
N GLY A 215 -12.57 -23.25 10.48
CA GLY A 215 -11.91 -22.13 9.82
C GLY A 215 -10.87 -22.58 8.80
N LEU A 216 -9.95 -23.45 9.21
CA LEU A 216 -8.92 -24.01 8.34
C LEU A 216 -9.54 -24.79 7.18
N LEU A 217 -10.55 -25.62 7.46
CA LEU A 217 -11.29 -26.35 6.43
C LEU A 217 -11.95 -25.40 5.43
N THR A 218 -12.55 -24.31 5.92
CA THR A 218 -13.20 -23.29 5.08
C THR A 218 -12.18 -22.58 4.20
N VAL A 219 -11.01 -22.22 4.73
CA VAL A 219 -9.94 -21.58 3.96
C VAL A 219 -9.39 -22.53 2.89
N VAL A 220 -9.18 -23.80 3.21
CA VAL A 220 -8.71 -24.81 2.23
C VAL A 220 -9.75 -25.02 1.13
N VAL A 221 -11.02 -25.21 1.49
CA VAL A 221 -12.11 -25.37 0.51
C VAL A 221 -12.26 -24.12 -0.34
N ALA A 222 -12.25 -22.93 0.25
CA ALA A 222 -12.31 -21.67 -0.48
C ALA A 222 -11.11 -21.52 -1.43
N GLY A 223 -9.91 -21.86 -0.98
CA GLY A 223 -8.69 -21.85 -1.80
C GLY A 223 -8.79 -22.79 -3.00
N VAL A 224 -9.24 -24.04 -2.79
CA VAL A 224 -9.46 -25.00 -3.88
C VAL A 224 -10.54 -24.51 -4.85
N VAL A 225 -11.64 -23.95 -4.34
CA VAL A 225 -12.71 -23.36 -5.16
C VAL A 225 -12.19 -22.18 -5.97
N VAL A 226 -11.41 -21.28 -5.37
CA VAL A 226 -10.80 -20.13 -6.07
C VAL A 226 -9.81 -20.60 -7.13
N LEU A 227 -8.94 -21.58 -6.83
CA LEU A 227 -8.02 -22.19 -7.81
C LEU A 227 -8.78 -22.81 -8.98
N GLY A 228 -9.86 -23.56 -8.70
CA GLY A 228 -10.73 -24.12 -9.74
C GLY A 228 -11.45 -23.06 -10.56
N LEU A 229 -11.89 -21.97 -9.92
CA LEU A 229 -12.57 -20.85 -10.57
C LEU A 229 -11.63 -20.01 -11.44
N ILE A 230 -10.39 -19.79 -10.98
CA ILE A 230 -9.34 -19.12 -11.77
C ILE A 230 -9.02 -19.95 -13.02
N ALA A 231 -8.87 -21.26 -12.88
CA ALA A 231 -8.68 -22.17 -14.01
C ALA A 231 -9.89 -22.19 -14.97
N SER A 232 -11.08 -21.81 -14.49
CA SER A 232 -12.31 -21.93 -15.25
C SER A 232 -12.68 -20.70 -16.08
N LEU A 233 -12.01 -19.52 -15.95
CA LEU A 233 -12.13 -18.26 -16.75
C LEU A 233 -13.54 -17.71 -17.10
N CYS A 234 -14.62 -18.47 -16.91
CA CYS A 234 -15.99 -18.25 -17.35
C CYS A 234 -16.93 -17.88 -16.19
N LEU A 235 -16.46 -17.86 -14.95
CA LEU A 235 -17.30 -17.67 -13.76
C LEU A 235 -16.82 -16.51 -12.87
N SER A 236 -16.37 -15.42 -13.49
CA SER A 236 -16.03 -14.17 -12.79
C SER A 236 -17.14 -13.64 -11.86
N PRO A 237 -18.46 -13.76 -12.15
CA PRO A 237 -19.47 -13.28 -11.20
C PRO A 237 -19.58 -14.16 -9.95
N LEU A 238 -19.40 -15.48 -10.06
CA LEU A 238 -19.51 -16.37 -8.90
C LEU A 238 -18.25 -16.31 -8.02
N ALA A 239 -17.07 -16.21 -8.63
CA ALA A 239 -15.82 -16.02 -7.90
C ALA A 239 -15.84 -14.72 -7.09
N LEU A 240 -16.31 -13.62 -7.69
CA LEU A 240 -16.48 -12.34 -6.99
C LEU A 240 -17.44 -12.47 -5.80
N LEU A 241 -18.54 -13.22 -5.96
CA LEU A 241 -19.52 -13.44 -4.90
C LEU A 241 -18.93 -14.26 -3.73
N VAL A 242 -18.16 -15.31 -4.02
CA VAL A 242 -17.47 -16.10 -2.99
C VAL A 242 -16.43 -15.27 -2.25
N ILE A 243 -15.62 -14.48 -2.97
CA ILE A 243 -14.62 -13.58 -2.38
C ILE A 243 -15.31 -12.53 -1.50
N LEU A 244 -16.41 -11.94 -1.98
CA LEU A 244 -17.18 -10.96 -1.22
C LEU A 244 -17.80 -11.57 0.05
N ALA A 245 -18.37 -12.77 -0.05
CA ALA A 245 -18.91 -13.48 1.10
C ALA A 245 -17.82 -13.85 2.12
N ALA A 246 -16.65 -14.30 1.66
CA ALA A 246 -15.50 -14.59 2.51
C ALA A 246 -14.94 -13.31 3.17
N GLY A 247 -14.88 -12.20 2.43
CA GLY A 247 -14.46 -10.90 2.95
C GLY A 247 -15.41 -10.40 4.04
N VAL A 248 -16.73 -10.48 3.81
CA VAL A 248 -17.74 -10.13 4.81
C VAL A 248 -17.63 -11.05 6.03
N ALA A 249 -17.47 -12.36 5.85
CA ALA A 249 -17.28 -13.30 6.96
C ALA A 249 -16.00 -13.02 7.76
N GLY A 250 -14.89 -12.71 7.08
CA GLY A 250 -13.62 -12.34 7.72
C GLY A 250 -13.75 -11.05 8.52
N LEU A 251 -14.39 -10.03 7.95
CA LEU A 251 -14.71 -8.79 8.65
C LEU A 251 -15.60 -9.08 9.87
N PHE A 252 -16.68 -9.84 9.72
CA PHE A 252 -17.55 -10.22 10.85
C PHE A 252 -16.77 -10.95 11.95
N GLY A 253 -15.94 -11.93 11.61
CA GLY A 253 -15.10 -12.65 12.56
C GLY A 253 -14.11 -11.73 13.28
N TRP A 254 -13.47 -10.82 12.55
CA TRP A 254 -12.56 -9.84 13.12
C TRP A 254 -13.25 -8.87 14.06
N THR A 255 -14.41 -8.34 13.67
CA THR A 255 -15.20 -7.40 14.49
C THR A 255 -15.72 -8.07 15.77
N ALA A 256 -16.14 -9.32 15.70
CA ALA A 256 -16.60 -10.11 16.83
C ALA A 256 -15.47 -10.38 17.84
N LEU A 257 -14.27 -10.71 17.35
CA LEU A 257 -13.07 -10.82 18.19
C LEU A 257 -12.67 -9.45 18.77
N GLY A 258 -12.81 -8.38 17.99
CA GLY A 258 -12.55 -7.01 18.42
C GLY A 258 -13.44 -6.57 19.58
N ILE A 259 -14.74 -6.90 19.57
CA ILE A 259 -15.65 -6.56 20.68
C ILE A 259 -15.17 -7.19 21.99
N LEU A 260 -14.81 -8.47 21.97
CA LEU A 260 -14.34 -9.19 23.16
C LEU A 260 -13.04 -8.64 23.71
N VAL A 261 -12.08 -8.34 22.82
CA VAL A 261 -10.81 -7.72 23.20
C VAL A 261 -11.06 -6.31 23.74
N GLY A 262 -11.93 -5.53 23.09
CA GLY A 262 -12.32 -4.20 23.52
C GLY A 262 -13.00 -4.18 24.89
N GLU A 263 -13.94 -5.08 25.15
CA GLU A 263 -14.63 -5.21 26.44
C GLU A 263 -13.68 -5.57 27.59
N ARG A 264 -12.54 -6.21 27.31
CA ARG A 264 -11.51 -6.51 28.33
C ARG A 264 -10.55 -5.36 28.57
N VAL A 265 -10.25 -4.58 27.53
CA VAL A 265 -9.24 -3.50 27.56
C VAL A 265 -9.82 -2.15 27.96
N VAL A 266 -11.03 -1.84 27.50
CA VAL A 266 -11.70 -0.55 27.73
C VAL A 266 -11.94 -0.26 29.23
N PRO A 267 -12.40 -1.21 30.07
CA PRO A 267 -12.58 -0.97 31.49
C PRO A 267 -11.27 -0.70 32.24
N ALA A 268 -10.14 -1.19 31.71
CA ALA A 268 -8.81 -0.95 32.27
C ALA A 268 -8.27 0.46 31.94
N LEU A 269 -8.78 1.10 30.88
CA LEU A 269 -8.34 2.41 30.41
C LEU A 269 -9.30 3.55 30.80
N THR A 270 -10.58 3.28 31.02
CA THR A 270 -11.57 4.32 31.32
C THR A 270 -12.72 3.76 32.16
N SER A 271 -13.01 4.41 33.30
CA SER A 271 -14.08 4.03 34.25
C SER A 271 -15.49 4.44 33.79
N ARG A 272 -15.64 5.01 32.59
CA ARG A 272 -16.93 5.46 32.05
C ARG A 272 -17.57 4.36 31.21
N PRO A 273 -18.90 4.14 31.31
CA PRO A 273 -19.60 3.24 30.42
C PRO A 273 -19.57 3.83 29.01
N VAL A 274 -18.68 3.32 28.17
CA VAL A 274 -18.60 3.67 26.75
C VAL A 274 -19.56 2.79 25.94
N SER A 275 -20.10 3.36 24.87
CA SER A 275 -21.06 2.66 24.02
C SER A 275 -20.42 1.46 23.30
N PRO A 276 -21.20 0.42 22.93
CA PRO A 276 -20.71 -0.78 22.23
C PRO A 276 -19.95 -0.51 20.92
N PHE A 277 -20.10 0.69 20.37
CA PHE A 277 -19.35 1.18 19.22
C PHE A 277 -17.85 1.38 19.54
N TRP A 278 -17.55 2.00 20.69
CA TRP A 278 -16.17 2.30 21.08
C TRP A 278 -15.40 1.05 21.50
N SER A 279 -16.05 0.06 22.11
CA SER A 279 -15.42 -1.22 22.43
C SER A 279 -15.04 -1.99 21.15
N ALA A 280 -15.95 -2.08 20.17
CA ALA A 280 -15.69 -2.71 18.88
C ALA A 280 -14.59 -1.98 18.07
N ALA A 281 -14.62 -0.65 18.07
CA ALA A 281 -13.63 0.18 17.38
C ALA A 281 -12.23 0.06 17.99
N LEU A 282 -12.13 0.17 19.33
CA LEU A 282 -10.84 0.10 20.04
C LEU A 282 -10.25 -1.31 20.00
N GLY A 283 -11.07 -2.36 20.17
CA GLY A 283 -10.57 -3.73 20.10
C GLY A 283 -10.22 -4.18 18.68
N GLY A 284 -10.98 -3.75 17.68
CA GLY A 284 -10.61 -3.96 16.27
C GLY A 284 -9.32 -3.24 15.88
N ALA A 285 -9.14 -1.99 16.35
CA ALA A 285 -7.90 -1.23 16.18
C ALA A 285 -6.70 -1.90 16.87
N LEU A 286 -6.90 -2.40 18.09
CA LEU A 286 -5.86 -3.09 18.84
C LEU A 286 -5.44 -4.38 18.17
N LEU A 287 -6.39 -5.17 17.66
CA LEU A 287 -6.06 -6.39 16.91
C LEU A 287 -5.24 -6.09 15.66
N ILE A 288 -5.59 -5.03 14.91
CA ILE A 288 -4.85 -4.63 13.70
C ILE A 288 -3.45 -4.18 14.07
N PHE A 289 -3.34 -3.39 15.14
CA PHE A 289 -2.05 -2.94 15.65
C PHE A 289 -1.18 -4.13 16.09
N ILE A 290 -1.76 -5.12 16.76
CA ILE A 290 -1.06 -6.34 17.17
C ILE A 290 -0.62 -7.15 15.95
N THR A 291 -1.48 -7.35 14.95
CA THR A 291 -1.08 -8.12 13.75
C THR A 291 0.01 -7.42 12.95
N GLU A 292 -0.10 -6.10 12.78
CA GLU A 292 0.90 -5.31 12.07
C GLU A 292 2.23 -5.23 12.83
N LEU A 293 2.17 -5.23 14.17
CA LEU A 293 3.36 -5.33 15.01
C LEU A 293 3.99 -6.73 14.95
N LEU A 294 3.18 -7.78 14.85
CA LEU A 294 3.65 -9.16 14.66
C LEU A 294 4.27 -9.37 13.28
N ASP A 295 3.77 -8.70 12.24
CA ASP A 295 4.33 -8.66 10.88
C ASP A 295 5.69 -7.94 10.79
N LEU A 296 6.14 -7.30 11.88
CA LEU A 296 7.51 -6.83 12.01
C LEU A 296 8.52 -8.01 12.14
N ILE A 297 8.05 -9.20 12.53
CA ILE A 297 8.85 -10.42 12.57
C ILE A 297 8.58 -11.22 11.29
N PRO A 298 9.47 -11.16 10.27
CA PRO A 298 9.22 -11.65 8.91
C PRO A 298 8.87 -13.15 8.81
N CYS A 299 9.05 -13.93 9.88
CA CYS A 299 8.78 -15.38 9.89
C CYS A 299 7.54 -15.78 10.70
N VAL A 300 7.05 -14.93 11.62
CA VAL A 300 6.00 -15.30 12.60
C VAL A 300 4.72 -14.49 12.41
N GLY A 301 4.82 -13.28 11.83
CA GLY A 301 3.68 -12.38 11.70
C GLY A 301 2.49 -12.97 10.94
N TRP A 302 2.76 -13.58 9.79
CA TRP A 302 1.73 -14.17 8.94
C TRP A 302 0.95 -15.29 9.64
N ILE A 303 1.57 -16.03 10.56
CA ILE A 303 0.93 -17.12 11.30
C ILE A 303 -0.11 -16.55 12.28
N GLY A 304 0.24 -15.45 12.97
CA GLY A 304 -0.67 -14.78 13.91
C GLY A 304 -1.93 -14.28 13.22
N GLY A 305 -1.78 -13.54 12.12
CA GLY A 305 -2.90 -13.07 11.32
C GLY A 305 -3.75 -14.22 10.77
N PHE A 306 -3.10 -15.24 10.22
CA PHE A 306 -3.76 -16.41 9.66
C PHE A 306 -4.62 -17.17 10.69
N LEU A 307 -4.09 -17.38 11.90
CA LEU A 307 -4.82 -18.06 12.97
C LEU A 307 -6.03 -17.25 13.44
N VAL A 308 -5.88 -15.93 13.61
CA VAL A 308 -6.97 -15.04 13.99
C VAL A 308 -8.07 -15.05 12.93
N THR A 309 -7.70 -14.99 11.65
CA THR A 309 -8.66 -15.08 10.53
C THR A 309 -9.35 -16.44 10.49
N CYS A 310 -8.62 -17.54 10.66
CA CYS A 310 -9.21 -18.89 10.69
C CYS A 310 -10.25 -19.02 11.81
N VAL A 311 -9.91 -18.59 13.02
CA VAL A 311 -10.83 -18.61 14.17
C VAL A 311 -12.07 -17.75 13.89
N GLY A 312 -11.87 -16.54 13.36
CA GLY A 312 -12.97 -15.62 13.03
C GLY A 312 -13.92 -16.20 11.97
N VAL A 313 -13.37 -16.73 10.86
CA VAL A 313 -14.16 -17.35 9.78
C VAL A 313 -14.87 -18.61 10.28
N GLY A 314 -14.20 -19.46 11.05
CA GLY A 314 -14.79 -20.67 11.61
C GLY A 314 -15.95 -20.39 12.57
N ALA A 315 -15.82 -19.38 13.43
CA ALA A 315 -16.90 -18.96 14.32
C ALA A 315 -18.13 -18.42 13.55
N VAL A 316 -17.90 -17.69 12.46
CA VAL A 316 -18.98 -17.23 11.57
C VAL A 316 -19.70 -18.41 10.91
N VAL A 317 -18.96 -19.41 10.44
CA VAL A 317 -19.54 -20.61 9.82
C VAL A 317 -20.35 -21.42 10.84
N LEU A 318 -19.78 -21.67 12.01
CA LEU A 318 -20.41 -22.46 13.09
C LEU A 318 -21.70 -21.84 13.60
N THR A 319 -21.76 -20.51 13.66
CA THR A 319 -22.95 -19.77 14.12
C THR A 319 -23.90 -19.38 12.98
N ARG A 320 -23.58 -19.75 11.72
CA ARG A 320 -24.30 -19.33 10.52
C ARG A 320 -24.51 -17.81 10.49
N PHE A 321 -23.42 -17.05 10.54
CA PHE A 321 -23.42 -15.60 10.69
C PHE A 321 -24.14 -15.11 11.96
N GLY A 322 -23.98 -15.80 13.10
CA GLY A 322 -24.60 -15.42 14.38
C GLY A 322 -26.12 -15.64 14.47
N THR A 323 -26.73 -16.28 13.48
CA THR A 323 -28.18 -16.57 13.48
C THR A 323 -28.54 -17.74 14.38
N VAL A 324 -27.61 -18.67 14.60
CA VAL A 324 -27.79 -19.86 15.45
C VAL A 324 -26.71 -19.87 16.54
N ALA A 325 -27.11 -20.15 17.78
CA ALA A 325 -26.17 -20.34 18.88
C ALA A 325 -25.45 -21.69 18.74
N TYR A 326 -24.13 -21.70 18.90
CA TYR A 326 -23.36 -22.93 18.87
C TYR A 326 -23.52 -23.69 20.20
N PRO A 327 -23.97 -24.95 20.20
CA PRO A 327 -24.09 -25.72 21.43
C PRO A 327 -22.71 -26.13 21.92
N VAL A 328 -22.26 -25.53 23.03
CA VAL A 328 -21.04 -25.96 23.72
C VAL A 328 -21.35 -27.24 24.48
N ALA A 329 -20.64 -28.32 24.17
CA ALA A 329 -20.72 -29.55 24.95
C ALA A 329 -20.14 -29.30 26.34
N VAL A 330 -21.00 -29.26 27.35
CA VAL A 330 -20.58 -29.23 28.75
C VAL A 330 -19.94 -30.58 29.05
N THR A 331 -18.63 -30.62 29.24
CA THR A 331 -17.98 -31.79 29.84
C THR A 331 -18.40 -31.83 31.30
N GLU A 332 -19.41 -32.62 31.62
CA GLU A 332 -19.68 -33.02 32.99
C GLU A 332 -18.45 -33.78 33.50
N THR A 333 -17.69 -33.16 34.41
CA THR A 333 -16.68 -33.86 35.21
C THR A 333 -17.40 -34.90 36.07
N PRO A 334 -17.06 -36.21 35.97
CA PRO A 334 -17.59 -37.19 36.90
C PRO A 334 -16.99 -36.91 38.28
N GLY A 335 -17.89 -36.78 39.27
CA GLY A 335 -17.54 -36.54 40.68
C GLY A 335 -16.94 -37.76 41.38
#